data_AF-A0A3P7JCM0-F1
#
_entry.id   AF-A0A3P7JCM0-F1
#
_cell.length_a   1.000
_cell.length_b   1.000
_cell.length_c   1.000
_cell.angle_alpha   90.00
_cell.angle_beta   90.00
_cell.angle_gamma   90.00
#
_symmetry.space_group_name_H-M   'P 1'
#
loop_
_entity.id
_entity.type
_entity.pdbx_description
1 polymer ?
#
loop_
_entity_poly.entity_id
_entity_poly.type
_entity_poly.pdbx_seq_one_letter_code
_entity_poly.pdbx_strand_id
1 'polypeptide(L)'
;MRGKHAYNNVRPILKAINYLCETTSGINVMILIIKPDTFWEKQKANMLIGSWSFEVHMVSIDALVKFVDPNQLIRDLGGSFPYDHDDWLDTRLELERWIWQVSEVMRNLECQRRSMMEAQSPVDVATAEAALSQHSSIKKTIFTIPVERLQSESERIAERINRAQCGISNPDLISSIPHMVNLLTSLRGLKWDSSHVL
;
A
#
# COMPACT_ATOMS: atom_id res chain seq x y z
N MET A 1 33.36 -1.71 2.45
CA MET A 1 32.91 -0.83 3.56
C MET A 1 31.37 -0.76 3.67
N ARG A 2 30.63 -1.88 3.71
CA ARG A 2 29.15 -1.88 3.78
C ARG A 2 28.55 -2.27 5.15
N GLY A 3 29.36 -2.62 6.15
CA GLY A 3 28.88 -3.29 7.38
C GLY A 3 28.68 -2.42 8.63
N LYS A 4 29.14 -1.16 8.68
CA LYS A 4 29.13 -0.34 9.92
C LYS A 4 27.94 0.61 10.09
N HIS A 5 27.02 0.72 9.13
CA HIS A 5 25.91 1.69 9.20
C HIS A 5 24.51 1.05 9.32
N ALA A 6 24.36 -0.26 9.06
CA ALA A 6 23.05 -0.90 9.04
C ALA A 6 22.39 -1.02 10.42
N TYR A 7 23.17 -1.14 11.50
CA TYR A 7 22.68 -1.45 12.84
C TYR A 7 22.18 -0.24 13.65
N ASN A 8 22.65 0.97 13.34
CA ASN A 8 22.16 2.20 13.99
C ASN A 8 20.66 2.43 13.73
N ASN A 9 20.12 1.80 12.67
CA ASN A 9 18.74 1.99 12.24
C ASN A 9 17.76 1.03 12.89
N VAL A 10 18.20 -0.04 13.59
CA VAL A 10 17.25 -1.04 14.09
C VAL A 10 16.31 -0.44 15.14
N ARG A 11 16.82 0.29 16.13
CA ARG A 11 15.97 0.93 17.15
C ARG A 11 15.00 1.97 16.55
N PRO A 12 15.42 2.87 15.64
CA PRO A 12 14.50 3.71 14.87
C PRO A 12 13.42 2.93 14.12
N ILE A 13 13.77 1.83 13.45
CA ILE A 13 12.81 0.98 12.71
C ILE A 13 11.79 0.35 13.68
N LEU A 14 12.25 -0.21 14.81
CA LEU A 14 11.35 -0.78 15.82
C LEU A 14 10.39 0.28 16.39
N LYS A 15 10.86 1.52 16.61
CA LYS A 15 9.98 2.64 17.02
C LYS A 15 8.91 2.96 15.97
N ALA A 16 9.29 3.00 14.69
CA ALA A 16 8.34 3.26 13.62
C ALA A 16 7.29 2.15 13.53
N ILE A 17 7.70 0.88 13.62
CA ILE A 17 6.79 -0.27 13.64
C ILE A 17 5.87 -0.20 14.87
N ASN A 18 6.40 0.14 16.05
CA ASN A 18 5.60 0.24 17.27
C ASN A 18 4.50 1.28 17.17
N TYR A 19 4.82 2.45 16.61
CA TYR A 19 3.84 3.49 16.33
C TYR A 19 2.75 2.99 15.36
N LEU A 20 3.11 2.23 14.33
CA LEU A 20 2.14 1.64 13.40
C LEU A 20 1.24 0.60 14.09
N CYS A 21 1.79 -0.26 14.94
CA CYS A 21 1.02 -1.24 15.71
C CYS A 21 0.07 -0.57 16.72
N GLU A 22 0.49 0.52 17.36
CA GLU A 22 -0.35 1.27 18.31
C GLU A 22 -1.51 2.00 17.60
N THR A 23 -1.28 2.47 16.38
CA THR A 23 -2.29 3.19 15.59
C THR A 23 -3.19 2.28 14.76
N THR A 24 -2.83 1.00 14.61
CA THR A 24 -3.57 0.04 13.78
C THR A 24 -4.08 -1.13 14.61
N SER A 25 -5.39 -1.17 14.83
CA SER A 25 -6.03 -2.26 15.57
C SER A 25 -6.04 -3.57 14.77
N GLY A 26 -5.85 -4.70 15.45
CA GLY A 26 -5.99 -6.04 14.88
C GLY A 26 -4.75 -6.61 14.20
N ILE A 27 -3.59 -5.93 14.27
CA ILE A 27 -2.33 -6.45 13.76
C ILE A 27 -1.54 -7.12 14.88
N ASN A 28 -1.17 -8.38 14.68
CA ASN A 28 -0.18 -9.07 15.51
C ASN A 28 1.12 -9.16 14.72
N VAL A 29 2.20 -8.56 15.23
CA VAL A 29 3.50 -8.48 14.55
C VAL A 29 4.53 -9.29 15.34
N MET A 30 5.33 -10.07 14.63
CA MET A 30 6.55 -10.67 15.17
C MET A 30 7.74 -10.18 14.34
N ILE A 31 8.76 -9.67 15.02
CA ILE A 31 9.98 -9.18 14.39
C ILE A 31 11.11 -10.18 14.59
N LEU A 32 11.64 -10.72 13.49
CA LEU A 32 12.81 -11.58 13.47
C LEU A 32 14.04 -10.78 13.04
N ILE A 33 15.02 -10.64 13.93
CA ILE A 33 16.28 -9.96 13.66
C ILE A 33 17.36 -11.02 13.45
N ILE A 34 17.86 -11.12 12.22
CA ILE A 34 18.89 -12.08 11.85
C ILE A 34 20.25 -11.59 12.37
N LYS A 35 20.88 -12.38 13.25
CA LYS A 35 22.19 -12.09 13.82
C LYS A 35 23.30 -12.45 12.82
N PRO A 36 24.22 -11.54 12.48
CA PRO A 36 25.54 -11.93 11.97
C PRO A 36 26.39 -12.37 13.17
N ASP A 37 26.97 -13.57 13.05
CA ASP A 37 27.61 -14.25 14.16
C ASP A 37 28.71 -13.40 14.81
N THR A 38 28.80 -13.49 16.13
CA THR A 38 29.83 -12.96 17.05
C THR A 38 29.79 -11.52 17.59
N PHE A 39 29.15 -10.52 16.97
CA PHE A 39 29.33 -9.11 17.43
C PHE A 39 28.22 -8.51 18.34
N TRP A 40 27.12 -9.22 18.60
CA TRP A 40 25.85 -8.61 19.09
C TRP A 40 25.55 -8.66 20.59
N GLU A 41 26.35 -9.34 21.40
CA GLU A 41 26.01 -9.53 22.84
C GLU A 41 25.94 -8.21 23.62
N LYS A 42 26.81 -7.23 23.30
CA LYS A 42 26.79 -5.90 23.93
C LYS A 42 25.61 -5.02 23.48
N GLN A 43 25.08 -5.20 22.26
CA GLN A 43 23.96 -4.41 21.73
C GLN A 43 22.59 -5.00 22.09
N LYS A 44 22.52 -6.32 22.32
CA LYS A 44 21.32 -7.02 22.78
C LYS A 44 20.70 -6.37 24.02
N ALA A 45 21.54 -5.95 24.97
CA ALA A 45 21.12 -5.29 26.20
C ALA A 45 20.48 -3.92 25.96
N ASN A 46 20.85 -3.19 24.90
CA ASN A 46 20.37 -1.83 24.62
C ASN A 46 19.08 -1.79 23.77
N MET A 47 18.85 -2.82 22.93
CA MET A 47 17.67 -2.91 22.07
C MET A 47 16.42 -3.38 22.81
N LEU A 48 16.59 -4.21 23.84
CA LEU A 48 15.52 -4.71 24.71
C LEU A 48 15.07 -3.70 25.78
N ILE A 49 15.68 -2.50 25.83
CA ILE A 49 15.31 -1.44 26.78
C ILE A 49 13.96 -0.78 26.41
N GLY A 50 13.42 -1.03 25.22
CA GLY A 50 12.07 -0.61 24.84
C GLY A 50 11.04 -1.68 25.15
N SER A 51 9.98 -1.34 25.87
CA SER A 51 8.74 -2.13 25.87
C SER A 51 8.06 -1.94 24.53
N TRP A 52 8.06 -2.98 23.69
CA TRP A 52 7.39 -2.98 22.39
C TRP A 52 5.99 -3.60 22.53
N SER A 53 5.04 -3.17 21.71
CA SER A 53 3.69 -3.78 21.63
C SER A 53 3.67 -5.13 20.89
N PHE A 54 4.83 -5.61 20.45
CA PHE A 54 5.02 -6.80 19.61
C PHE A 54 6.22 -7.64 20.07
N GLU A 55 6.28 -8.88 19.59
CA GLU A 55 7.37 -9.80 19.93
C GLU A 55 8.62 -9.55 19.07
N VAL A 56 9.79 -9.58 19.69
CA VAL A 56 11.09 -9.40 19.02
C VAL A 56 12.00 -10.58 19.32
N HIS A 57 12.40 -11.30 18.27
CA HIS A 57 13.30 -12.45 18.36
C HIS A 57 14.60 -12.17 17.62
N MET A 58 15.73 -12.45 18.26
CA MET A 58 17.03 -12.47 17.60
C MET A 58 17.36 -13.91 17.25
N VAL A 59 17.53 -14.19 15.96
CA VAL A 59 17.66 -15.56 15.42
C VAL A 59 18.86 -15.67 14.50
N SER A 60 19.45 -16.86 14.39
CA SER A 60 20.36 -17.17 13.29
C SER A 60 19.56 -17.47 12.02
N ILE A 61 20.22 -17.46 10.86
CA ILE A 61 19.58 -17.86 9.60
C ILE A 61 19.01 -19.29 9.71
N ASP A 62 19.78 -20.23 10.27
CA ASP A 62 19.35 -21.63 10.44
C ASP A 62 18.13 -21.79 11.37
N ALA A 63 17.88 -20.82 12.24
CA ALA A 63 16.74 -20.86 13.15
C ALA A 63 15.46 -20.29 12.54
N LEU A 64 15.51 -19.64 11.36
CA LEU A 64 14.34 -19.03 10.71
C LEU A 64 13.24 -20.04 10.42
N VAL A 65 13.61 -21.27 10.06
CA VAL A 65 12.66 -22.36 9.76
C VAL A 65 11.79 -22.77 10.96
N LYS A 66 12.14 -22.35 12.18
CA LYS A 66 11.30 -22.55 13.37
C LYS A 66 10.14 -21.57 13.46
N PHE A 67 10.22 -20.46 12.74
CA PHE A 67 9.27 -19.35 12.77
C PHE A 67 8.51 -19.18 11.45
N VAL A 68 9.14 -19.54 10.33
CA VAL A 68 8.58 -19.35 8.98
C VAL A 68 8.71 -20.68 8.23
N ASP A 69 7.66 -21.05 7.50
CA ASP A 69 7.68 -22.23 6.63
C ASP A 69 8.83 -22.10 5.59
N PRO A 70 9.68 -23.12 5.40
CA PRO A 70 10.73 -23.11 4.38
C PRO A 70 10.25 -22.71 2.98
N ASN A 71 8.98 -22.98 2.62
CA ASN A 71 8.38 -22.61 1.34
C ASN A 71 8.06 -21.12 1.20
N GLN A 72 8.10 -20.35 2.29
CA GLN A 72 7.94 -18.90 2.32
C GLN A 72 9.27 -18.17 2.47
N LEU A 73 10.35 -18.89 2.79
CA LEU A 73 11.70 -18.35 2.89
C LEU A 73 12.41 -18.41 1.53
N ILE A 74 13.13 -17.34 1.20
CA ILE A 74 13.96 -17.32 -0.02
C ILE A 74 15.15 -18.26 0.14
N ARG A 75 15.72 -18.70 -0.99
CA ARG A 75 16.87 -19.62 -1.01
C ARG A 75 18.08 -19.10 -0.24
N ASP A 76 18.34 -17.81 -0.30
CA ASP A 76 19.43 -17.15 0.42
C ASP A 76 19.26 -17.18 1.95
N LEU A 77 18.04 -17.45 2.43
CA LEU A 77 17.69 -17.61 3.85
C LEU A 77 17.41 -19.08 4.21
N GLY A 78 17.80 -20.03 3.36
CA GLY A 78 17.65 -21.46 3.63
C GLY A 78 16.27 -22.05 3.27
N GLY A 79 15.45 -21.33 2.51
CA GLY A 79 14.14 -21.79 2.05
C GLY A 79 14.10 -22.23 0.59
N SER A 80 12.89 -22.41 0.07
CA SER A 80 12.62 -22.85 -1.30
C SER A 80 11.86 -21.82 -2.14
N PHE A 81 11.40 -20.71 -1.54
CA PHE A 81 10.63 -19.67 -2.25
C PHE A 81 11.46 -19.06 -3.38
N PRO A 82 10.97 -19.10 -4.63
CA PRO A 82 11.70 -18.62 -5.78
C PRO A 82 11.47 -17.11 -5.93
N TYR A 83 12.18 -16.32 -5.12
CA TYR A 83 12.14 -14.87 -5.17
C TYR A 83 12.94 -14.31 -6.35
N ASP A 84 12.27 -13.50 -7.17
CA ASP A 84 12.88 -12.64 -8.17
C ASP A 84 12.69 -11.18 -7.72
N HIS A 85 13.80 -10.50 -7.46
CA HIS A 85 13.78 -9.12 -6.97
C HIS A 85 13.23 -8.15 -8.00
N ASP A 86 13.65 -8.31 -9.26
CA ASP A 86 13.34 -7.36 -10.32
C ASP A 86 11.87 -7.50 -10.72
N ASP A 87 11.35 -8.73 -10.87
CA ASP A 87 9.93 -8.95 -11.15
C ASP A 87 9.03 -8.49 -10.00
N TRP A 88 9.42 -8.75 -8.75
CA TRP A 88 8.68 -8.25 -7.59
C TRP A 88 8.64 -6.72 -7.57
N LEU A 89 9.79 -6.07 -7.77
CA LEU A 89 9.90 -4.62 -7.75
C LEU A 89 9.08 -3.98 -8.88
N ASP A 90 9.19 -4.48 -10.10
CA ASP A 90 8.45 -3.97 -11.25
C ASP A 90 6.94 -4.11 -11.06
N THR A 91 6.49 -5.27 -10.57
CA THR A 91 5.08 -5.51 -10.28
C THR A 91 4.58 -4.60 -9.17
N ARG A 92 5.38 -4.42 -8.11
CA ARG A 92 5.05 -3.52 -6.99
C ARG A 92 4.95 -2.07 -7.46
N LEU A 93 5.89 -1.60 -8.28
CA LEU A 93 5.87 -0.24 -8.82
C LEU A 93 4.68 -0.01 -9.76
N GLU A 94 4.29 -1.01 -10.56
CA GLU A 94 3.11 -0.95 -11.42
C GLU A 94 1.83 -0.81 -10.59
N LEU A 95 1.69 -1.64 -9.54
CA LEU A 95 0.60 -1.58 -8.57
C LEU A 95 0.53 -0.20 -7.89
N GLU A 96 1.65 0.31 -7.37
CA GLU A 96 1.67 1.61 -6.70
C GLU A 96 1.28 2.76 -7.62
N ARG A 97 1.81 2.79 -8.85
CA ARG A 97 1.42 3.80 -9.84
C ARG A 97 -0.08 3.78 -10.09
N TRP A 98 -0.66 2.60 -10.22
CA TRP A 98 -2.09 2.45 -10.39
C TRP A 98 -2.89 2.94 -9.18
N ILE A 99 -2.49 2.57 -7.95
CA ILE A 99 -3.10 3.06 -6.70
C ILE A 99 -3.08 4.60 -6.66
N TRP A 100 -1.94 5.22 -6.99
CA TRP A 100 -1.82 6.67 -7.05
C TRP A 100 -2.78 7.30 -8.05
N GLN A 101 -2.89 6.73 -9.25
CA GLN A 101 -3.82 7.24 -10.28
C GLN A 101 -5.28 7.17 -9.81
N VAL A 102 -5.71 6.03 -9.26
CA VAL A 102 -7.08 5.88 -8.74
C VAL A 102 -7.34 6.85 -7.59
N SER A 103 -6.39 6.95 -6.64
CA SER A 103 -6.51 7.85 -5.49
C SER A 103 -6.62 9.31 -5.91
N GLU A 104 -5.84 9.74 -6.91
CA GLU A 104 -5.89 11.10 -7.44
C GLU A 104 -7.24 11.42 -8.10
N VAL A 105 -7.77 10.49 -8.89
CA VAL A 105 -9.10 10.61 -9.50
C VAL A 105 -10.18 10.70 -8.41
N MET A 106 -10.15 9.82 -7.41
CA MET A 106 -11.10 9.83 -6.30
C MET A 106 -11.02 11.14 -5.50
N ARG A 107 -9.80 11.63 -5.22
CA ARG A 107 -9.57 12.92 -4.54
C ARG A 107 -10.15 14.09 -5.32
N ASN A 108 -9.94 14.11 -6.63
CA ASN A 108 -10.48 15.16 -7.51
C ASN A 108 -12.01 15.12 -7.54
N LEU A 109 -12.61 13.93 -7.66
CA LEU A 109 -14.07 13.75 -7.57
C LEU A 109 -14.62 14.28 -6.23
N GLU A 110 -14.00 13.89 -5.12
CA GLU A 110 -14.43 14.30 -3.79
C GLU A 110 -14.33 15.82 -3.59
N CYS A 111 -13.27 16.46 -4.11
CA CYS A 111 -13.15 17.92 -4.11
C CYS A 111 -14.27 18.59 -4.92
N GLN A 112 -14.58 18.09 -6.12
CA GLN A 112 -15.68 18.64 -6.92
C GLN A 112 -17.04 18.43 -6.25
N ARG A 113 -17.29 17.24 -5.69
CA ARG A 113 -18.50 16.91 -4.92
C ARG A 113 -18.68 17.87 -3.75
N ARG A 114 -17.62 18.12 -2.97
CA ARG A 114 -17.65 19.08 -1.86
C ARG A 114 -17.95 20.51 -2.34
N SER A 115 -17.29 20.95 -3.41
CA SER A 115 -17.54 22.27 -3.99
C SER A 115 -18.99 22.45 -4.44
N MET A 116 -19.68 21.40 -4.90
CA MET A 116 -21.11 21.46 -5.22
C MET A 116 -21.99 21.54 -3.98
N MET A 117 -21.65 20.80 -2.93
CA MET A 117 -22.43 20.82 -1.68
C MET A 117 -22.33 22.16 -0.94
N GLU A 118 -21.19 22.84 -1.06
CA GLU A 118 -20.95 24.15 -0.45
C GLU A 118 -21.43 25.33 -1.33
N ALA A 119 -21.88 25.06 -2.55
CA ALA A 119 -22.34 26.09 -3.47
C ALA A 119 -23.60 26.79 -2.92
N GLN A 120 -23.54 28.11 -2.82
CA GLN A 120 -24.68 28.93 -2.37
C GLN A 120 -25.71 29.09 -3.50
N SER A 121 -26.97 29.30 -3.11
CA SER A 121 -28.03 29.61 -4.08
C SER A 121 -27.71 30.90 -4.83
N PRO A 122 -27.86 30.95 -6.16
CA PRO A 122 -27.73 32.18 -6.93
C PRO A 122 -28.66 33.27 -6.41
N VAL A 123 -28.18 34.52 -6.40
CA VAL A 123 -28.94 35.71 -5.94
C VAL A 123 -29.27 36.67 -7.08
N ASP A 124 -28.61 36.52 -8.23
CA ASP A 124 -28.82 37.31 -9.45
C ASP A 124 -28.48 36.48 -10.69
N VAL A 125 -28.65 37.08 -11.88
CA VAL A 125 -28.39 36.41 -13.16
C VAL A 125 -26.91 36.04 -13.31
N ALA A 126 -25.99 36.90 -12.88
CA ALA A 126 -24.55 36.66 -13.02
C ALA A 126 -24.07 35.49 -12.16
N THR A 127 -24.55 35.39 -10.92
CA THR A 127 -24.28 34.26 -10.02
C THR A 127 -24.94 32.97 -10.49
N ALA A 128 -26.11 33.05 -11.14
CA ALA A 128 -26.74 31.89 -11.76
C ALA A 128 -25.95 31.38 -12.97
N GLU A 129 -25.47 32.27 -13.84
CA GLU A 129 -24.61 31.92 -14.97
C GLU A 129 -23.28 31.31 -14.51
N ALA A 130 -22.66 31.86 -13.47
CA ALA A 130 -21.45 31.31 -12.87
C ALA A 130 -21.66 29.89 -12.31
N ALA A 131 -22.77 29.67 -11.59
CA ALA A 131 -23.12 28.35 -11.06
C ALA A 131 -23.37 27.32 -12.18
N LEU A 132 -24.04 27.71 -13.27
CA LEU A 132 -24.25 26.85 -14.45
C LEU A 132 -22.92 26.51 -15.15
N SER A 133 -22.02 27.48 -15.26
CA SER A 133 -20.70 27.27 -15.85
C SER A 133 -19.86 26.29 -15.03
N GLN A 134 -19.86 26.44 -13.69
CA GLN A 134 -19.20 25.51 -12.77
C GLN A 134 -19.80 24.10 -12.85
N HIS A 135 -21.13 24.00 -12.86
CA HIS A 135 -21.80 22.71 -13.00
C HIS A 135 -21.42 22.02 -14.33
N SER A 136 -21.36 22.77 -15.44
CA SER A 136 -20.95 22.24 -16.75
C SER A 136 -19.50 21.73 -16.76
N SER A 137 -18.58 22.41 -16.08
CA SER A 137 -17.18 21.97 -16.00
C SER A 137 -17.00 20.72 -15.13
N ILE A 138 -17.74 20.64 -14.01
CA ILE A 138 -17.77 19.46 -13.15
C ILE A 138 -18.34 18.25 -13.90
N LYS A 139 -19.46 18.44 -14.60
CA LYS A 139 -20.08 17.43 -15.45
C LYS A 139 -19.09 16.87 -16.46
N LYS A 140 -18.41 17.74 -17.21
CA LYS A 140 -17.36 17.32 -18.17
C LYS A 140 -16.28 16.49 -17.47
N THR A 141 -15.79 16.94 -16.32
CA THR A 141 -14.76 16.23 -15.55
C THR A 141 -15.20 14.81 -15.18
N ILE A 142 -16.42 14.64 -14.63
CA ILE A 142 -16.97 13.33 -14.25
C ILE A 142 -17.08 12.39 -15.46
N PHE A 143 -17.55 12.90 -16.60
CA PHE A 143 -17.65 12.09 -17.83
C PHE A 143 -16.30 11.67 -18.39
N THR A 144 -15.26 12.49 -18.22
CA THR A 144 -13.91 12.18 -18.70
C THR A 144 -13.13 11.18 -17.83
N ILE A 145 -13.69 10.75 -16.70
CA ILE A 145 -12.99 9.83 -15.79
C ILE A 145 -12.76 8.48 -16.47
N PRO A 146 -11.49 8.05 -16.62
CA PRO A 146 -11.13 6.87 -17.42
C PRO A 146 -11.26 5.58 -16.60
N VAL A 147 -12.47 5.27 -16.12
CA VAL A 147 -12.75 4.09 -15.28
C VAL A 147 -12.37 2.80 -16.00
N GLU A 148 -12.68 2.71 -17.29
CA GLU A 148 -12.45 1.53 -18.13
C GLU A 148 -10.95 1.29 -18.33
N ARG A 149 -10.17 2.36 -18.51
CA ARG A 149 -8.69 2.28 -18.58
C ARG A 149 -8.12 1.78 -17.26
N LEU A 150 -8.54 2.38 -16.14
CA LEU A 150 -8.07 2.02 -14.81
C LEU A 150 -8.44 0.57 -14.45
N GLN A 151 -9.61 0.11 -14.90
CA GLN A 151 -10.01 -1.29 -14.75
C GLN A 151 -9.11 -2.22 -15.55
N SER A 152 -8.88 -1.95 -16.84
CA SER A 152 -8.01 -2.77 -17.68
C SER A 152 -6.58 -2.85 -17.12
N GLU A 153 -6.05 -1.74 -16.60
CA GLU A 153 -4.76 -1.74 -15.90
C GLU A 153 -4.77 -2.61 -14.65
N SER A 154 -5.84 -2.55 -13.84
CA SER A 154 -5.97 -3.38 -12.64
C SER A 154 -6.01 -4.88 -12.97
N GLU A 155 -6.71 -5.25 -14.05
CA GLU A 155 -6.84 -6.64 -14.50
C GLU A 155 -5.50 -7.17 -14.99
N ARG A 156 -4.74 -6.36 -15.74
CA ARG A 156 -3.38 -6.69 -16.17
C ARG A 156 -2.43 -6.90 -14.99
N ILE A 157 -2.49 -6.00 -14.00
CA ILE A 157 -1.66 -6.10 -12.79
C ILE A 157 -2.03 -7.36 -12.01
N ALA A 158 -3.33 -7.62 -11.80
CA ALA A 158 -3.80 -8.81 -11.09
C ALA A 158 -3.41 -10.10 -11.82
N GLU A 159 -3.49 -10.13 -13.15
CA GLU A 159 -3.04 -11.27 -13.94
C GLU A 159 -1.54 -11.50 -13.78
N ARG A 160 -0.72 -10.43 -13.82
CA ARG A 160 0.72 -10.53 -13.56
C ARG A 160 1.03 -11.06 -12.16
N ILE A 161 0.33 -10.59 -11.14
CA ILE A 161 0.48 -11.08 -9.75
C ILE A 161 0.13 -12.57 -9.66
N ASN A 162 -0.94 -13.02 -10.32
CA ASN A 162 -1.36 -14.43 -10.34
C ASN A 162 -0.47 -15.33 -11.20
N ARG A 163 0.21 -14.77 -12.20
CA ARG A 163 1.14 -15.48 -13.10
C ARG A 163 2.59 -15.13 -12.77
N ALA A 164 2.97 -15.26 -11.50
CA ALA A 164 4.36 -15.02 -11.12
C ALA A 164 5.30 -15.88 -11.97
N GLN A 165 6.38 -15.26 -12.47
CA GLN A 165 7.29 -15.89 -13.44
C GLN A 165 7.92 -17.18 -12.90
N CYS A 166 8.06 -17.27 -11.58
CA CYS A 166 8.61 -18.42 -10.88
C CYS A 166 7.57 -19.49 -10.50
N GLY A 167 6.32 -19.38 -10.96
CA GLY A 167 5.25 -20.34 -10.71
C GLY A 167 4.61 -20.28 -9.33
N ILE A 168 5.16 -19.47 -8.41
CA ILE A 168 4.59 -19.20 -7.08
C ILE A 168 4.38 -17.70 -6.95
N SER A 169 3.13 -17.28 -6.80
CA SER A 169 2.77 -15.89 -6.61
C SER A 169 3.21 -15.37 -5.24
N ASN A 170 3.72 -14.14 -5.21
CA ASN A 170 4.12 -13.52 -3.96
C ASN A 170 2.87 -13.23 -3.09
N PRO A 171 2.80 -13.76 -1.85
CA PRO A 171 1.63 -13.59 -0.98
C PRO A 171 1.28 -12.12 -0.69
N ASP A 172 2.29 -11.25 -0.55
CA ASP A 172 2.11 -9.81 -0.32
C ASP A 172 1.37 -9.15 -1.49
N LEU A 173 1.82 -9.44 -2.71
CA LEU A 173 1.18 -8.91 -3.92
C LEU A 173 -0.24 -9.48 -4.11
N ILE A 174 -0.44 -10.78 -3.85
CA ILE A 174 -1.78 -11.40 -3.91
C ILE A 174 -2.74 -10.71 -2.94
N SER A 175 -2.29 -10.42 -1.72
CA SER A 175 -3.11 -9.75 -0.70
C SER A 175 -3.60 -8.36 -1.12
N SER A 176 -2.92 -7.73 -2.10
CA SER A 176 -3.30 -6.43 -2.63
C SER A 176 -4.49 -6.50 -3.60
N ILE A 177 -4.76 -7.64 -4.24
CA ILE A 177 -5.80 -7.77 -5.28
C ILE A 177 -7.21 -7.39 -4.75
N PRO A 178 -7.67 -7.88 -3.58
CA PRO A 178 -8.96 -7.46 -3.02
C PRO A 178 -9.05 -5.94 -2.80
N HIS A 179 -7.95 -5.30 -2.39
CA HIS A 179 -7.90 -3.85 -2.21
C HIS A 179 -8.01 -3.09 -3.54
N MET A 180 -7.42 -3.61 -4.62
CA MET A 180 -7.59 -3.05 -5.96
C MET A 180 -9.06 -3.09 -6.40
N VAL A 181 -9.73 -4.24 -6.19
CA VAL A 181 -11.16 -4.40 -6.51
C VAL A 181 -12.02 -3.42 -5.70
N ASN A 182 -11.72 -3.26 -4.41
CA ASN A 182 -12.41 -2.32 -3.54
C ASN A 182 -12.23 -0.87 -4.00
N LEU A 183 -11.00 -0.46 -4.34
CA LEU A 183 -10.71 0.88 -4.85
C LEU A 183 -11.49 1.20 -6.13
N LEU A 184 -11.57 0.25 -7.07
CA LEU A 184 -12.38 0.43 -8.28
C LEU A 184 -13.87 0.50 -7.98
N THR A 185 -14.35 -0.34 -7.07
CA THR A 185 -15.75 -0.29 -6.63
C THR A 185 -16.09 1.06 -6.03
N SER A 186 -15.22 1.58 -5.15
CA SER A 186 -15.37 2.92 -4.56
C SER A 186 -15.31 4.03 -5.62
N LEU A 187 -14.39 3.98 -6.57
CA LEU A 187 -14.32 4.95 -7.65
C LEU A 187 -15.59 4.97 -8.50
N ARG A 188 -16.14 3.79 -8.84
CA ARG A 188 -17.40 3.67 -9.58
C ARG A 188 -18.57 4.25 -8.78
N GLY A 189 -18.64 3.95 -7.49
CA GLY A 189 -19.64 4.53 -6.59
C GLY A 189 -19.57 6.05 -6.56
N LEU A 190 -18.38 6.63 -6.36
CA LEU A 190 -18.19 8.08 -6.37
C LEU A 190 -18.57 8.72 -7.72
N LYS A 191 -18.21 8.09 -8.84
CA LYS A 191 -18.60 8.57 -10.18
C LYS A 191 -20.12 8.54 -10.37
N TRP A 192 -20.77 7.46 -9.94
CA TRP A 192 -22.22 7.31 -9.98
C TRP A 192 -22.91 8.39 -9.14
N ASP A 193 -22.55 8.53 -7.87
CA ASP A 193 -23.13 9.53 -6.96
C ASP A 193 -22.96 10.94 -7.54
N SER A 194 -21.75 11.27 -8.03
CA SER A 194 -21.48 12.59 -8.62
C SER A 194 -22.28 12.86 -9.89
N SER A 195 -22.66 11.82 -10.63
CA SER A 195 -23.50 11.96 -11.84
C SER A 195 -24.99 12.18 -11.53
N HIS A 196 -25.45 11.80 -10.34
CA HIS A 196 -26.84 12.00 -9.89
C HIS A 196 -27.09 13.32 -9.16
N VAL A 197 -26.03 13.98 -8.68
CA VAL A 197 -26.10 15.33 -8.11
C VAL A 197 -26.19 16.41 -9.21
N LEU A 198 -25.87 16.06 -10.45
CA LEU A 198 -25.94 16.95 -11.61
C LEU A 198 -27.26 16.81 -12.38
#